data_AF-A0A0S9C8Z5-F1
#
_entry.id   AF-A0A0S9C8Z5-F1
#
_cell.length_a   1.000
_cell.length_b   1.000
_cell.length_c   1.000
_cell.angle_alpha   90.00
_cell.angle_beta   90.00
_cell.angle_gamma   90.00
#
_symmetry.space_group_name_H-M   'P 1'
#
loop_
_entity.id
_entity.type
_entity.pdbx_description
1 polymer ?
#
loop_
_entity_poly.entity_id
_entity_poly.type
_entity_poly.pdbx_seq_one_letter_code
_entity_poly.pdbx_strand_id
1 'polypeptide(L)'
;MSVAASLALLAASVAALLGVIVLVRRAGIRWHWHAEVSRKAVHVAIGLYALVLPLLFDARWPVVVLLLIALALMAWLRRPRSRAGGLGATIHAVERASWGDIWLALAIGFVFLQAGDRYILYALPIAVIALSDAAAALTGTGYGRRRFAIEDGVKSWEGVVAFFAVTLILAMMMLLLLTDVPRVNVVVLALAVAAFAATVEAVSWRGLDNLFVPIATHLFLAGWLYAPPLALAGLAAAFFAAILAVVLLASRLGLGAHSSRVLVIAAFAFLGTGGLYGTVLPAFVVAAHLVARRRRRCRGAHPDLDLIATLSATGLIWYLVGETVTPSAINLYNLTVAGMLLGYLLLATRTRWTVLPLGAAVLALFLLLIAIGPAYGRWIAGMPAIATGSLVLVALCLFRATWFDRWRAPRLAAIASAVPMTAYLSQTVFG
;
A
#
# COMPACT_ATOMS: atom_id res chain seq x y z
N MET A 1 -12.55 2.05 -30.69
CA MET A 1 -13.92 2.65 -30.65
C MET A 1 -13.90 4.13 -31.04
N SER A 2 -14.98 4.68 -31.61
CA SER A 2 -15.12 6.14 -31.82
C SER A 2 -15.35 6.87 -30.49
N VAL A 3 -15.01 8.15 -30.40
CA VAL A 3 -15.22 8.95 -29.17
C VAL A 3 -16.69 8.96 -28.76
N ALA A 4 -17.61 9.09 -29.73
CA ALA A 4 -19.06 9.04 -29.47
C ALA A 4 -19.50 7.70 -28.88
N ALA A 5 -18.99 6.57 -29.39
CA ALA A 5 -19.28 5.24 -28.85
C ALA A 5 -18.74 5.09 -27.41
N SER A 6 -17.53 5.60 -27.13
CA SER A 6 -16.97 5.59 -25.77
C SER A 6 -17.78 6.45 -24.80
N LEU A 7 -18.29 7.61 -25.24
CA LEU A 7 -19.16 8.47 -24.43
C LEU A 7 -20.53 7.82 -24.16
N ALA A 8 -21.12 7.19 -25.16
CA ALA A 8 -22.39 6.45 -24.99
C ALA A 8 -22.22 5.28 -24.01
N LEU A 9 -21.13 4.51 -24.16
CA LEU A 9 -20.81 3.41 -23.26
C LEU A 9 -20.52 3.91 -21.84
N LEU A 10 -19.84 5.05 -21.69
CA LEU A 10 -19.60 5.69 -20.41
C LEU A 10 -20.92 6.05 -19.71
N ALA A 11 -21.84 6.71 -20.43
CA ALA A 11 -23.15 7.07 -19.90
C ALA A 11 -23.97 5.83 -19.51
N ALA A 12 -24.00 4.81 -20.37
CA ALA A 12 -24.66 3.53 -20.10
C ALA A 12 -24.06 2.84 -18.87
N SER A 13 -22.74 2.88 -18.71
CA SER A 13 -22.04 2.27 -17.59
C SER A 13 -22.34 2.97 -16.26
N VAL A 14 -22.40 4.31 -16.25
CA VAL A 14 -22.83 5.09 -15.09
C VAL A 14 -24.27 4.74 -14.72
N ALA A 15 -25.17 4.70 -15.71
CA ALA A 15 -26.56 4.33 -15.48
C ALA A 15 -26.71 2.90 -14.95
N ALA A 16 -25.95 1.95 -15.48
CA ALA A 16 -25.94 0.56 -15.03
C ALA A 16 -25.44 0.45 -13.59
N LEU A 17 -24.32 1.10 -13.25
CA LEU A 17 -23.78 1.10 -11.89
C LEU A 17 -24.78 1.69 -10.89
N LEU A 18 -25.38 2.85 -11.21
CA LEU A 18 -26.42 3.45 -10.37
C LEU A 18 -27.64 2.56 -10.23
N GLY A 19 -28.07 1.92 -11.32
CA GLY A 19 -29.17 0.95 -11.33
C GLY A 19 -28.91 -0.23 -10.39
N VAL A 20 -27.71 -0.82 -10.45
CA VAL A 20 -27.31 -1.92 -9.57
C VAL A 20 -27.27 -1.47 -8.10
N ILE A 21 -26.69 -0.29 -7.80
CA ILE A 21 -26.66 0.24 -6.43
C ILE A 21 -28.08 0.44 -5.88
N VAL A 22 -28.98 1.02 -6.68
CA VAL A 22 -30.39 1.20 -6.30
C VAL A 22 -31.07 -0.14 -6.07
N LEU A 23 -30.82 -1.13 -6.93
CA LEU A 23 -31.40 -2.47 -6.80
C LEU A 23 -30.92 -3.16 -5.52
N VAL A 24 -29.61 -3.16 -5.26
CA VAL A 24 -29.01 -3.74 -4.05
C VAL A 24 -29.57 -3.06 -2.80
N ARG A 25 -29.71 -1.72 -2.83
CA ARG A 25 -30.29 -0.96 -1.70
C ARG A 25 -31.77 -1.30 -1.48
N ARG A 26 -32.55 -1.41 -2.54
CA ARG A 26 -33.97 -1.81 -2.45
C ARG A 26 -34.11 -3.24 -1.91
N ALA A 27 -33.27 -4.16 -2.34
CA ALA A 27 -33.22 -5.52 -1.81
C ALA A 27 -32.87 -5.51 -0.31
N GLY A 28 -31.86 -4.73 0.09
CA GLY A 28 -31.48 -4.58 1.49
C GLY A 28 -32.59 -4.04 2.38
N ILE A 29 -33.37 -3.06 1.90
CA ILE A 29 -34.55 -2.56 2.61
C ILE A 29 -35.65 -3.62 2.65
N ARG A 30 -35.95 -4.27 1.52
CA ARG A 30 -37.02 -5.28 1.40
C ARG A 30 -36.77 -6.51 2.26
N TRP A 31 -35.51 -6.92 2.41
CA TRP A 31 -35.10 -8.11 3.16
C TRP A 31 -34.46 -7.78 4.51
N HIS A 32 -34.58 -6.53 4.98
CA HIS A 32 -34.10 -6.06 6.28
C HIS A 32 -32.64 -6.45 6.56
N TRP A 33 -31.77 -6.30 5.57
CA TRP A 33 -30.35 -6.61 5.73
C TRP A 33 -29.71 -5.72 6.78
N HIS A 34 -28.82 -6.32 7.59
CA HIS A 34 -27.92 -5.55 8.44
C HIS A 34 -27.12 -4.56 7.59
N ALA A 35 -26.80 -3.40 8.18
CA ALA A 35 -26.08 -2.33 7.49
C ALA A 35 -24.74 -2.82 6.88
N GLU A 36 -24.05 -3.73 7.56
CA GLU A 36 -22.80 -4.32 7.06
C GLU A 36 -23.01 -5.14 5.77
N VAL A 37 -24.07 -5.96 5.74
CA VAL A 37 -24.42 -6.78 4.56
C VAL A 37 -24.75 -5.88 3.38
N SER A 38 -25.57 -4.85 3.61
CA SER A 38 -25.93 -3.88 2.57
C SER A 38 -24.70 -3.16 2.02
N ARG A 39 -23.80 -2.72 2.90
CA ARG A 39 -22.54 -2.06 2.51
C ARG A 39 -21.65 -2.98 1.67
N LYS A 40 -21.43 -4.22 2.13
CA LYS A 40 -20.58 -5.17 1.41
C LYS A 40 -21.19 -5.64 0.09
N ALA A 41 -22.52 -5.75 0.00
CA ALA A 41 -23.19 -6.02 -1.27
C ALA A 41 -22.96 -4.91 -2.30
N VAL A 42 -23.01 -3.64 -1.89
CA VAL A 42 -22.68 -2.50 -2.77
C VAL A 42 -21.19 -2.53 -3.16
N HIS A 43 -20.28 -2.82 -2.23
CA HIS A 43 -18.85 -2.97 -2.53
C HIS A 43 -18.57 -4.10 -3.52
N VAL A 44 -19.20 -5.27 -3.36
CA VAL A 44 -19.12 -6.39 -4.31
C VAL A 44 -19.62 -5.95 -5.68
N ALA A 45 -20.77 -5.27 -5.76
CA ALA A 45 -21.32 -4.79 -7.02
C ALA A 45 -20.38 -3.80 -7.74
N ILE A 46 -19.83 -2.84 -7.01
CA ILE A 46 -18.85 -1.88 -7.55
C ILE A 46 -17.58 -2.61 -7.99
N GLY A 47 -17.09 -3.55 -7.20
CA GLY A 47 -15.88 -4.33 -7.52
C GLY A 47 -16.06 -5.21 -8.76
N LEU A 48 -17.19 -5.91 -8.87
CA LEU A 48 -17.52 -6.71 -10.05
C LEU A 48 -17.68 -5.85 -11.29
N TYR A 49 -18.33 -4.69 -11.17
CA TYR A 49 -18.38 -3.70 -12.26
C TYR A 49 -16.98 -3.22 -12.66
N ALA A 50 -16.13 -2.92 -11.67
CA ALA A 50 -14.75 -2.50 -11.91
C ALA A 50 -13.96 -3.54 -12.71
N LEU A 51 -14.12 -4.84 -12.42
CA LEU A 51 -13.46 -5.92 -13.18
C LEU A 51 -13.72 -5.84 -14.69
N VAL A 52 -14.90 -5.39 -15.11
CA VAL A 52 -15.26 -5.31 -16.53
C VAL A 52 -14.70 -4.05 -17.21
N LEU A 53 -14.23 -3.05 -16.46
CA LEU A 53 -13.78 -1.76 -17.02
C LEU A 53 -12.68 -1.90 -18.11
N PRO A 54 -11.59 -2.66 -17.91
CA PRO A 54 -10.58 -2.83 -18.94
C PRO A 54 -11.09 -3.57 -20.19
N LEU A 55 -12.18 -4.33 -20.05
CA LEU A 55 -12.80 -5.09 -21.15
C LEU A 55 -13.82 -4.24 -21.92
N LEU A 56 -14.39 -3.20 -21.28
CA LEU A 56 -15.35 -2.29 -21.91
C LEU A 56 -14.69 -1.22 -22.79
N PHE A 57 -13.48 -0.78 -22.44
CA PHE A 57 -12.87 0.39 -23.06
C PHE A 57 -11.50 0.06 -23.67
N ASP A 58 -11.36 0.28 -24.98
CA ASP A 58 -10.06 0.15 -25.68
C ASP A 58 -9.02 1.17 -25.21
N ALA A 59 -9.48 2.32 -24.70
CA ALA A 59 -8.63 3.42 -24.28
C ALA A 59 -8.72 3.64 -22.77
N ARG A 60 -7.65 4.18 -22.16
CA ARG A 60 -7.58 4.43 -20.72
C ARG A 60 -8.40 5.64 -20.26
N TRP A 61 -8.57 6.65 -21.12
CA TRP A 61 -9.18 7.93 -20.75
C TRP A 61 -10.64 7.83 -20.24
N PRO A 62 -11.55 6.98 -20.77
CA PRO A 62 -12.92 6.90 -20.28
C PRO A 62 -12.98 6.42 -18.83
N VAL A 63 -12.13 5.45 -18.48
CA VAL A 63 -12.02 4.93 -17.11
C VAL A 63 -11.48 6.01 -16.17
N VAL A 64 -10.48 6.79 -16.59
CA VAL A 64 -9.96 7.92 -15.82
C VAL A 64 -11.06 8.98 -15.58
N VAL A 65 -11.83 9.33 -16.62
CA VAL A 65 -12.95 10.26 -16.49
C VAL A 65 -14.00 9.73 -15.53
N LEU A 66 -14.36 8.44 -15.61
CA LEU A 66 -15.30 7.81 -14.70
C LEU A 66 -14.82 7.89 -13.23
N LEU A 67 -13.54 7.62 -13.00
CA LEU A 67 -12.92 7.71 -11.68
C LEU A 67 -12.95 9.14 -11.14
N LEU A 68 -12.63 10.13 -11.97
CA LEU A 68 -12.68 11.54 -11.59
C LEU A 68 -14.11 11.99 -11.26
N ILE A 69 -15.10 11.57 -12.06
CA ILE A 69 -16.52 11.83 -11.78
C ILE A 69 -16.92 11.20 -10.44
N ALA A 70 -16.56 9.93 -10.20
CA ALA A 70 -16.87 9.25 -8.95
C ALA A 70 -16.24 9.94 -7.72
N LEU A 71 -14.96 10.32 -7.81
CA LEU A 71 -14.25 11.06 -6.75
C LEU A 71 -14.88 12.44 -6.51
N ALA A 72 -15.18 13.18 -7.58
CA ALA A 72 -15.84 14.48 -7.49
C ALA A 72 -17.23 14.37 -6.84
N LEU A 73 -18.02 13.37 -7.23
CA LEU A 73 -19.33 13.10 -6.66
C LEU A 73 -19.22 12.75 -5.17
N MET A 74 -18.31 11.85 -4.79
CA MET A 74 -18.06 11.50 -3.39
C MET A 74 -17.61 12.70 -2.57
N ALA A 75 -16.73 13.55 -3.11
CA ALA A 75 -16.29 14.77 -2.44
C ALA A 75 -17.42 15.79 -2.29
N TRP A 76 -18.27 15.93 -3.31
CA TRP A 76 -19.44 16.82 -3.29
C TRP A 76 -20.48 16.36 -2.26
N LEU A 77 -20.84 15.08 -2.25
CA LEU A 77 -21.77 14.48 -1.28
C LEU A 77 -21.29 14.67 0.16
N ARG A 78 -19.97 14.74 0.39
CA ARG A 78 -19.38 14.97 1.72
C ARG A 78 -19.37 16.42 2.17
N ARG A 79 -19.79 17.41 1.37
CA ARG A 79 -19.83 18.82 1.78
C ARG A 79 -20.93 19.06 2.84
N PRO A 80 -20.75 19.99 3.80
CA PRO A 80 -21.77 20.26 4.82
C PRO A 80 -23.11 20.73 4.23
N ARG A 81 -23.09 21.48 3.12
CA ARG A 81 -24.29 22.03 2.46
C ARG A 81 -25.17 20.99 1.75
N SER A 82 -24.62 19.87 1.28
CA SER A 82 -25.43 18.77 0.71
C SER A 82 -26.18 17.96 1.77
N ARG A 83 -25.88 18.18 3.06
CA ARG A 83 -26.55 17.53 4.19
C ARG A 83 -27.85 18.20 4.61
N ALA A 84 -28.13 19.41 4.11
CA ALA A 84 -29.23 20.25 4.58
C ALA A 84 -30.51 20.19 3.73
N GLY A 85 -30.56 19.41 2.64
CA GLY A 85 -31.81 19.20 1.88
C GLY A 85 -31.71 18.29 0.65
N GLY A 86 -32.77 17.54 0.38
CA GLY A 86 -32.96 16.72 -0.84
C GLY A 86 -32.29 15.34 -0.84
N LEU A 87 -32.08 14.75 -2.04
CA LEU A 87 -31.52 13.40 -2.29
C LEU A 87 -30.29 13.04 -1.42
N GLY A 88 -29.49 14.03 -1.00
CA GLY A 88 -28.40 13.87 -0.04
C GLY A 88 -28.83 13.38 1.34
N ALA A 89 -29.95 13.87 1.89
CA ALA A 89 -30.46 13.45 3.21
C ALA A 89 -30.90 11.97 3.24
N THR A 90 -31.51 11.47 2.15
CA THR A 90 -31.91 10.06 1.99
C THR A 90 -30.73 9.10 1.81
N ILE A 91 -29.58 9.59 1.35
CA ILE A 91 -28.32 8.83 1.23
C ILE A 91 -27.53 8.92 2.55
N HIS A 92 -27.62 10.03 3.28
CA HIS A 92 -26.86 10.28 4.52
C HIS A 92 -27.44 9.68 5.80
N ALA A 93 -28.65 9.09 5.77
CA ALA A 93 -29.30 8.63 7.00
C ALA A 93 -28.64 7.39 7.67
N VAL A 94 -27.70 6.69 7.02
CA VAL A 94 -27.10 5.45 7.59
C VAL A 94 -25.57 5.34 7.42
N GLU A 95 -24.92 6.09 6.53
CA GLU A 95 -23.49 5.92 6.32
C GLU A 95 -22.68 6.98 7.07
N ARG A 96 -22.12 6.58 8.22
CA ARG A 96 -20.91 7.22 8.74
C ARG A 96 -19.93 7.28 7.57
N ALA A 97 -19.51 8.50 7.21
CA ALA A 97 -18.62 8.79 6.10
C ALA A 97 -17.24 8.13 6.31
N SER A 98 -17.17 6.82 6.10
CA SER A 98 -15.93 6.06 5.99
C SER A 98 -15.15 6.62 4.82
N TRP A 99 -13.87 6.91 5.00
CA TRP A 99 -13.00 7.28 3.89
C TRP A 99 -12.75 6.08 2.94
N GLY A 100 -13.21 4.88 3.32
CA GLY A 100 -13.02 3.63 2.59
C GLY A 100 -13.49 3.63 1.13
N ASP A 101 -14.57 4.35 0.77
CA ASP A 101 -15.03 4.38 -0.63
C ASP A 101 -14.11 5.23 -1.51
N ILE A 102 -13.57 6.31 -0.95
CA ILE A 102 -12.55 7.13 -1.63
C ILE A 102 -11.27 6.31 -1.78
N TRP A 103 -10.86 5.59 -0.73
CA TRP A 103 -9.72 4.69 -0.75
C TRP A 103 -9.86 3.60 -1.81
N LEU A 104 -11.03 2.98 -1.92
CA LEU A 104 -11.32 1.97 -2.93
C LEU A 104 -11.23 2.55 -4.36
N ALA A 105 -11.84 3.70 -4.61
CA ALA A 105 -11.79 4.34 -5.93
C ALA A 105 -10.35 4.73 -6.32
N LEU A 106 -9.56 5.24 -5.37
CA LEU A 106 -8.15 5.54 -5.59
C LEU A 106 -7.33 4.27 -5.90
N ALA A 107 -7.58 3.17 -5.17
CA ALA A 107 -6.95 1.89 -5.45
C ALA A 107 -7.33 1.33 -6.83
N ILE A 108 -8.62 1.36 -7.20
CA ILE A 108 -9.07 0.94 -8.53
C ILE A 108 -8.35 1.74 -9.62
N GLY A 109 -8.27 3.07 -9.46
CA GLY A 109 -7.57 3.92 -10.41
C GLY A 109 -6.08 3.62 -10.49
N PHE A 110 -5.41 3.44 -9.36
CA PHE A 110 -4.00 3.07 -9.31
C PHE A 110 -3.77 1.74 -10.04
N VAL A 111 -4.48 0.68 -9.66
CA VAL A 111 -4.27 -0.65 -10.22
C VAL A 111 -4.63 -0.67 -11.72
N PHE A 112 -5.68 0.05 -12.15
CA PHE A 112 -6.05 0.17 -13.56
C PHE A 112 -4.94 0.81 -14.39
N LEU A 113 -4.37 1.91 -13.91
CA LEU A 113 -3.32 2.63 -14.61
C LEU A 113 -2.01 1.83 -14.67
N GLN A 114 -1.73 1.04 -13.63
CA GLN A 114 -0.47 0.29 -13.51
C GLN A 114 -0.50 -1.11 -14.13
N ALA A 115 -1.67 -1.74 -14.28
CA ALA A 115 -1.75 -3.08 -14.85
C ALA A 115 -1.25 -3.18 -16.29
N GLY A 116 -1.26 -2.08 -17.04
CA GLY A 116 -0.92 -2.06 -18.46
C GLY A 116 -1.77 -3.07 -19.23
N ASP A 117 -1.15 -3.85 -20.11
CA ASP A 117 -1.85 -4.86 -20.92
C ASP A 117 -2.05 -6.20 -20.19
N ARG A 118 -1.50 -6.34 -18.97
CA ARG A 118 -1.58 -7.58 -18.19
C ARG A 118 -2.84 -7.56 -17.32
N TYR A 119 -3.96 -7.99 -17.89
CA TYR A 119 -5.26 -8.00 -17.20
C TYR A 119 -5.25 -8.67 -15.81
N ILE A 120 -4.46 -9.73 -15.60
CA ILE A 120 -4.32 -10.38 -14.29
C ILE A 120 -3.84 -9.44 -13.17
N LEU A 121 -2.96 -8.49 -13.50
CA LEU A 121 -2.45 -7.49 -12.55
C LEU A 121 -3.52 -6.49 -12.13
N TYR A 122 -4.62 -6.41 -12.88
CA TYR A 122 -5.81 -5.64 -12.52
C TYR A 122 -6.86 -6.50 -11.84
N ALA A 123 -7.25 -7.58 -12.52
CA ALA A 123 -8.43 -8.35 -12.17
C ALA A 123 -8.29 -9.03 -10.80
N LEU A 124 -7.14 -9.64 -10.50
CA LEU A 124 -6.98 -10.36 -9.24
C LEU A 124 -7.03 -9.42 -8.02
N PRO A 125 -6.27 -8.31 -7.97
CA PRO A 125 -6.40 -7.34 -6.87
C PRO A 125 -7.83 -6.82 -6.64
N ILE A 126 -8.56 -6.52 -7.72
CA ILE A 126 -9.94 -6.03 -7.63
C ILE A 126 -10.91 -7.13 -7.17
N ALA A 127 -10.75 -8.36 -7.66
CA ALA A 127 -11.56 -9.50 -7.23
C ALA A 127 -11.34 -9.81 -5.73
N VAL A 128 -10.09 -9.72 -5.26
CA VAL A 128 -9.75 -9.94 -3.84
C VAL A 128 -10.42 -8.91 -2.95
N ILE A 129 -10.32 -7.61 -3.24
CA ILE A 129 -10.98 -6.60 -2.41
C ILE A 129 -12.51 -6.62 -2.55
N ALA A 130 -13.06 -7.09 -3.68
CA ALA A 130 -14.50 -7.18 -3.84
C ALA A 130 -15.10 -8.37 -3.07
N LEU A 131 -14.46 -9.54 -3.15
CA LEU A 131 -15.03 -10.81 -2.70
C LEU A 131 -14.43 -11.28 -1.38
N SER A 132 -13.10 -11.25 -1.22
CA SER A 132 -12.45 -11.73 0.00
C SER A 132 -12.76 -10.83 1.20
N ASP A 133 -12.79 -9.50 1.00
CA ASP A 133 -13.16 -8.54 2.06
C ASP A 133 -14.64 -8.65 2.45
N ALA A 134 -15.54 -8.88 1.49
CA ALA A 134 -16.94 -9.19 1.79
C ALA A 134 -17.06 -10.49 2.60
N ALA A 135 -16.37 -11.56 2.20
CA ALA A 135 -16.35 -12.82 2.93
C ALA A 135 -15.80 -12.66 4.35
N ALA A 136 -14.73 -11.88 4.52
CA ALA A 136 -14.11 -11.59 5.80
C ALA A 136 -15.07 -10.84 6.73
N ALA A 137 -15.77 -9.82 6.23
CA ALA A 137 -16.71 -9.04 7.01
C ALA A 137 -17.96 -9.83 7.39
N LEU A 138 -18.54 -10.58 6.47
CA LEU A 138 -19.71 -11.41 6.74
C LEU A 138 -19.37 -12.54 7.72
N THR A 139 -18.23 -13.20 7.54
CA THR A 139 -17.78 -14.25 8.46
C THR A 139 -17.41 -13.68 9.81
N GLY A 140 -16.72 -12.54 9.86
CA GLY A 140 -16.30 -11.91 11.11
C GLY A 140 -17.45 -11.34 11.93
N THR A 141 -18.48 -10.81 11.27
CA THR A 141 -19.69 -10.33 11.97
C THR A 141 -20.62 -11.47 12.40
N GLY A 142 -20.79 -12.50 11.56
CA GLY A 142 -21.68 -13.63 11.85
C GLY A 142 -21.09 -14.70 12.76
N TYR A 143 -19.80 -15.04 12.59
CA TYR A 143 -19.14 -16.17 13.25
C TYR A 143 -17.91 -15.79 14.08
N GLY A 144 -17.53 -14.51 14.12
CA GLY A 144 -16.31 -14.05 14.78
C GLY A 144 -16.34 -14.21 16.31
N ARG A 145 -15.70 -15.27 16.81
CA ARG A 145 -15.54 -15.56 18.25
C ARG A 145 -14.20 -15.05 18.78
N ARG A 146 -13.12 -15.21 18.01
CA ARG A 146 -11.77 -14.80 18.42
C ARG A 146 -11.42 -13.45 17.82
N ARG A 147 -11.63 -12.41 18.61
CA ARG A 147 -11.45 -11.02 18.19
C ARG A 147 -10.12 -10.43 18.66
N PHE A 148 -9.55 -9.52 17.86
CA PHE A 148 -8.35 -8.77 18.22
C PHE A 148 -8.55 -7.28 17.92
N ALA A 149 -8.03 -6.44 18.81
CA ALA A 149 -8.11 -4.98 18.65
C ALA A 149 -7.11 -4.48 17.62
N ILE A 150 -7.56 -3.63 16.70
CA ILE A 150 -6.72 -2.79 15.82
C ILE A 150 -6.75 -1.34 16.34
N GLU A 151 -5.95 -0.45 15.76
CA GLU A 151 -5.84 0.95 16.21
C GLU A 151 -7.21 1.62 16.38
N ASP A 152 -8.07 1.42 15.38
CA ASP A 152 -9.45 1.91 15.36
C ASP A 152 -10.39 0.75 15.00
N GLY A 153 -10.77 -0.05 16.01
CA GLY A 153 -11.80 -1.07 15.89
C GLY A 153 -11.36 -2.48 16.29
N VAL A 154 -12.14 -3.47 15.86
CA VAL A 154 -11.95 -4.88 16.20
C VAL A 154 -12.08 -5.72 14.94
N LYS A 155 -11.14 -6.63 14.72
CA LYS A 155 -11.19 -7.65 13.67
C LYS A 155 -11.28 -9.05 14.30
N SER A 156 -11.57 -10.07 13.49
CA SER A 156 -11.72 -11.46 13.95
C SER A 156 -10.77 -12.38 13.18
N TRP A 157 -10.25 -13.39 13.86
CA TRP A 157 -9.41 -14.40 13.20
C TRP A 157 -10.21 -15.21 12.17
N GLU A 158 -11.50 -15.46 12.43
CA GLU A 158 -12.39 -16.14 11.51
C GLU A 158 -12.56 -15.34 10.20
N GLY A 159 -12.67 -14.02 10.29
CA GLY A 159 -12.68 -13.12 9.13
C GLY A 159 -11.38 -13.18 8.33
N VAL A 160 -10.22 -13.17 9.00
CA VAL A 160 -8.89 -13.28 8.34
C VAL A 160 -8.74 -14.63 7.62
N VAL A 161 -9.19 -15.72 8.23
CA VAL A 161 -9.18 -17.05 7.60
C VAL A 161 -10.11 -17.11 6.39
N ALA A 162 -11.31 -16.53 6.49
CA ALA A 162 -12.23 -16.44 5.35
C ALA A 162 -11.63 -15.60 4.21
N PHE A 163 -11.01 -14.46 4.53
CA PHE A 163 -10.29 -13.64 3.55
C PHE A 163 -9.20 -14.46 2.83
N PHE A 164 -8.37 -15.15 3.60
CA PHE A 164 -7.29 -15.98 3.08
C PHE A 164 -7.81 -17.08 2.16
N ALA A 165 -8.83 -17.83 2.60
CA ALA A 165 -9.38 -18.94 1.83
C ALA A 165 -10.00 -18.49 0.50
N VAL A 166 -10.80 -17.41 0.53
CA VAL A 166 -11.41 -16.86 -0.69
C VAL A 166 -10.33 -16.30 -1.62
N THR A 167 -9.33 -15.60 -1.08
CA THR A 167 -8.20 -15.09 -1.88
C THR A 167 -7.41 -16.22 -2.53
N LEU A 168 -7.17 -17.31 -1.82
CA LEU A 168 -6.46 -18.48 -2.34
C LEU A 168 -7.23 -19.09 -3.53
N ILE A 169 -8.54 -19.28 -3.39
CA ILE A 169 -9.40 -19.82 -4.46
C ILE A 169 -9.39 -18.89 -5.67
N LEU A 170 -9.58 -17.58 -5.46
CA LEU A 170 -9.55 -16.58 -6.53
C LEU A 170 -8.20 -16.55 -7.23
N ALA A 171 -7.09 -16.51 -6.47
CA ALA A 171 -5.76 -16.47 -7.03
C ALA A 171 -5.47 -17.74 -7.84
N MET A 172 -5.76 -18.93 -7.32
CA MET A 172 -5.58 -20.18 -8.07
C MET A 172 -6.40 -20.19 -9.37
N MET A 173 -7.70 -19.88 -9.27
CA MET A 173 -8.60 -19.88 -10.42
C MET A 173 -8.16 -18.88 -11.49
N MET A 174 -7.89 -17.63 -11.11
CA MET A 174 -7.55 -16.57 -12.05
C MET A 174 -6.16 -16.75 -12.65
N LEU A 175 -5.17 -17.22 -11.88
CA LEU A 175 -3.84 -17.52 -12.41
C LEU A 175 -3.90 -18.67 -13.43
N LEU A 176 -4.67 -19.73 -13.16
CA LEU A 176 -4.83 -20.85 -14.12
C LEU A 176 -5.57 -20.44 -15.40
N LEU A 177 -6.52 -19.51 -15.32
CA LEU A 177 -7.38 -19.13 -16.45
C LEU A 177 -6.81 -17.96 -17.27
N LEU A 178 -6.08 -17.04 -16.63
CA LEU A 178 -5.70 -15.76 -17.24
C LEU A 178 -4.20 -15.63 -17.48
N THR A 179 -3.40 -16.64 -17.13
CA THR A 179 -1.94 -16.62 -17.29
C THR A 179 -1.38 -17.94 -17.80
N ASP A 180 -0.17 -17.89 -18.31
CA ASP A 180 0.65 -19.01 -18.77
C ASP A 180 1.63 -19.52 -17.70
N VAL A 181 1.46 -19.09 -16.45
CA VAL A 181 2.32 -19.49 -15.32
C VAL A 181 2.25 -21.02 -15.14
N PRO A 182 3.40 -21.71 -14.96
CA PRO A 182 3.41 -23.16 -14.74
C PRO A 182 2.55 -23.56 -13.54
N ARG A 183 1.78 -24.65 -13.67
CA ARG A 183 0.82 -25.10 -12.64
C ARG A 183 1.42 -25.25 -11.24
N VAL A 184 2.67 -25.72 -11.15
CA VAL A 184 3.37 -25.86 -9.86
C VAL A 184 3.65 -24.49 -9.23
N ASN A 185 3.98 -23.48 -10.04
CA ASN A 185 4.21 -22.12 -9.59
C ASN A 185 2.90 -21.48 -9.14
N VAL A 186 1.77 -21.79 -9.80
CA VAL A 186 0.45 -21.23 -9.44
C VAL A 186 0.09 -21.55 -8.00
N VAL A 187 0.31 -22.78 -7.53
CA VAL A 187 -0.02 -23.15 -6.13
C VAL A 187 0.79 -22.32 -5.14
N VAL A 188 2.10 -22.24 -5.34
CA VAL A 188 3.01 -21.50 -4.44
C VAL A 188 2.71 -20.00 -4.49
N LEU A 189 2.50 -19.45 -5.68
CA LEU A 189 2.18 -18.03 -5.89
C LEU A 189 0.83 -17.67 -5.27
N ALA A 190 -0.21 -18.48 -5.47
CA ALA A 190 -1.54 -18.24 -4.92
C ALA A 190 -1.54 -18.29 -3.37
N LEU A 191 -0.81 -19.23 -2.78
CA LEU A 191 -0.59 -19.28 -1.33
C LEU A 191 0.12 -18.02 -0.81
N ALA A 192 1.18 -17.59 -1.52
CA ALA A 192 1.92 -16.39 -1.14
C ALA A 192 1.07 -15.12 -1.24
N VAL A 193 0.31 -14.96 -2.34
CA VAL A 193 -0.64 -13.86 -2.53
C VAL A 193 -1.71 -13.85 -1.44
N ALA A 194 -2.31 -15.01 -1.14
CA ALA A 194 -3.34 -15.12 -0.12
C ALA A 194 -2.83 -14.76 1.28
N ALA A 195 -1.65 -15.28 1.66
CA ALA A 195 -1.03 -14.97 2.94
C ALA A 195 -0.68 -13.48 3.06
N PHE A 196 -0.13 -12.92 1.98
CA PHE A 196 0.25 -11.52 1.91
C PHE A 196 -0.97 -10.59 1.98
N ALA A 197 -1.98 -10.80 1.15
CA ALA A 197 -3.19 -9.99 1.12
C ALA A 197 -3.98 -10.09 2.43
N ALA A 198 -4.10 -11.29 3.02
CA ALA A 198 -4.74 -11.47 4.32
C ALA A 198 -3.99 -10.75 5.44
N THR A 199 -2.65 -10.70 5.38
CA THR A 199 -1.84 -9.92 6.33
C THR A 199 -2.10 -8.44 6.17
N VAL A 200 -2.17 -7.92 4.94
CA VAL A 200 -2.48 -6.51 4.65
C VAL A 200 -3.92 -6.15 5.07
N GLU A 201 -4.88 -7.07 4.94
CA GLU A 201 -6.24 -6.88 5.44
C GLU A 201 -6.24 -6.82 6.97
N ALA A 202 -5.71 -7.84 7.65
CA ALA A 202 -5.84 -8.05 9.10
C ALA A 202 -5.34 -6.87 9.95
N VAL A 203 -4.49 -6.06 9.35
CA VAL A 203 -3.77 -4.98 10.01
C VAL A 203 -4.20 -3.59 9.57
N SER A 204 -4.89 -3.50 8.44
CA SER A 204 -5.41 -2.23 7.97
C SER A 204 -6.51 -1.72 8.90
N TRP A 205 -6.56 -0.41 9.07
CA TRP A 205 -7.51 0.26 9.96
C TRP A 205 -8.18 1.42 9.22
N ARG A 206 -9.31 1.92 9.76
CA ARG A 206 -10.03 3.09 9.21
C ARG A 206 -10.41 2.98 7.73
N GLY A 207 -10.61 1.76 7.22
CA GLY A 207 -10.93 1.53 5.81
C GLY A 207 -9.72 1.62 4.86
N LEU A 208 -8.49 1.67 5.39
CA LEU A 208 -7.26 1.68 4.57
C LEU A 208 -7.00 0.33 3.88
N ASP A 209 -7.67 -0.73 4.30
CA ASP A 209 -7.68 -2.03 3.61
C ASP A 209 -8.16 -1.86 2.16
N ASN A 210 -9.17 -1.02 1.95
CA ASN A 210 -9.67 -0.68 0.62
C ASN A 210 -8.63 0.00 -0.28
N LEU A 211 -7.57 0.59 0.29
CA LEU A 211 -6.45 1.14 -0.46
C LEU A 211 -5.30 0.13 -0.59
N PHE A 212 -4.85 -0.41 0.55
CA PHE A 212 -3.62 -1.18 0.61
C PHE A 212 -3.78 -2.59 0.07
N VAL A 213 -4.91 -3.27 0.25
CA VAL A 213 -5.08 -4.64 -0.24
C VAL A 213 -4.95 -4.70 -1.77
N PRO A 214 -5.65 -3.87 -2.57
CA PRO A 214 -5.50 -3.91 -4.03
C PRO A 214 -4.10 -3.50 -4.49
N ILE A 215 -3.56 -2.40 -3.96
CA ILE A 215 -2.24 -1.89 -4.35
C ILE A 215 -1.16 -2.91 -4.02
N ALA A 216 -1.16 -3.45 -2.81
CA ALA A 216 -0.16 -4.40 -2.37
C ALA A 216 -0.27 -5.70 -3.18
N THR A 217 -1.48 -6.22 -3.42
CA THR A 217 -1.68 -7.43 -4.24
C THR A 217 -1.19 -7.23 -5.67
N HIS A 218 -1.47 -6.05 -6.26
CA HIS A 218 -0.97 -5.68 -7.58
C HIS A 218 0.57 -5.68 -7.62
N LEU A 219 1.22 -4.97 -6.69
CA LEU A 219 2.68 -4.86 -6.65
C LEU A 219 3.35 -6.22 -6.42
N PHE A 220 2.76 -7.05 -5.55
CA PHE A 220 3.23 -8.41 -5.32
C PHE A 220 3.16 -9.25 -6.60
N LEU A 221 2.03 -9.24 -7.30
CA LEU A 221 1.92 -9.94 -8.58
C LEU A 221 2.89 -9.39 -9.61
N ALA A 222 2.99 -8.06 -9.76
CA ALA A 222 3.87 -7.44 -10.73
C ALA A 222 5.35 -7.84 -10.52
N GLY A 223 5.79 -8.00 -9.27
CA GLY A 223 7.15 -8.41 -8.94
C GLY A 223 7.42 -9.91 -9.01
N TRP A 224 6.40 -10.76 -8.78
CA TRP A 224 6.60 -12.19 -8.53
C TRP A 224 5.82 -13.14 -9.45
N LEU A 225 5.01 -12.64 -10.40
CA LEU A 225 4.14 -13.45 -11.26
C LEU A 225 4.86 -14.62 -11.94
N TYR A 226 6.07 -14.37 -12.45
CA TYR A 226 6.88 -15.36 -13.17
C TYR A 226 8.12 -15.81 -12.38
N ALA A 227 8.14 -15.58 -11.06
CA ALA A 227 9.26 -15.99 -10.24
C ALA A 227 9.36 -17.54 -10.19
N PRO A 228 10.58 -18.11 -10.19
CA PRO A 228 10.76 -19.54 -10.06
C PRO A 228 10.32 -20.02 -8.66
N PRO A 229 9.89 -21.30 -8.51
CA PRO A 229 9.39 -21.82 -7.24
C PRO A 229 10.36 -21.62 -6.07
N LEU A 230 11.67 -21.77 -6.32
CA LEU A 230 12.70 -21.56 -5.30
C LEU A 230 12.73 -20.12 -4.79
N ALA A 231 12.54 -19.12 -5.68
CA ALA A 231 12.50 -17.72 -5.28
C ALA A 231 11.23 -17.41 -4.47
N LEU A 232 10.08 -17.96 -4.86
CA LEU A 232 8.83 -17.84 -4.09
C LEU A 232 8.93 -18.53 -2.73
N ALA A 233 9.56 -19.70 -2.65
CA ALA A 233 9.83 -20.39 -1.40
C ALA A 233 10.79 -19.60 -0.50
N GLY A 234 11.84 -19.01 -1.08
CA GLY A 234 12.76 -18.12 -0.36
C GLY A 234 12.06 -16.87 0.18
N LEU A 235 11.16 -16.28 -0.59
CA LEU A 235 10.33 -15.15 -0.15
C LEU A 235 9.41 -15.56 1.01
N ALA A 236 8.72 -16.69 0.89
CA ALA A 236 7.88 -17.23 1.95
C ALA A 236 8.69 -17.52 3.23
N ALA A 237 9.88 -18.12 3.10
CA ALA A 237 10.77 -18.35 4.23
C ALA A 237 11.21 -17.04 4.89
N ALA A 238 11.56 -16.02 4.10
CA ALA A 238 11.90 -14.69 4.60
C ALA A 238 10.73 -14.04 5.35
N PHE A 239 9.51 -14.19 4.86
CA PHE A 239 8.30 -13.74 5.55
C PHE A 239 8.08 -14.44 6.90
N PHE A 240 8.18 -15.76 6.95
CA PHE A 240 8.07 -16.52 8.21
C PHE A 240 9.17 -16.13 9.20
N ALA A 241 10.40 -15.99 8.72
CA ALA A 241 11.52 -15.53 9.54
C ALA A 241 11.28 -14.12 10.10
N ALA A 242 10.71 -13.20 9.30
CA ALA A 242 10.37 -11.87 9.76
C ALA A 242 9.27 -11.87 10.84
N ILE A 243 8.21 -12.68 10.67
CA ILE A 243 7.17 -12.86 11.70
C ILE A 243 7.80 -13.40 12.99
N LEU A 244 8.57 -14.48 12.87
CA LEU A 244 9.20 -15.12 14.02
C LEU A 244 10.13 -14.15 14.74
N ALA A 245 10.94 -13.39 14.00
CA ALA A 245 11.80 -12.37 14.56
C ALA A 245 11.00 -11.31 15.33
N VAL A 246 9.89 -10.80 14.78
CA VAL A 246 9.04 -9.84 15.50
C VAL A 246 8.43 -10.46 16.75
N VAL A 247 7.90 -11.68 16.68
CA VAL A 247 7.30 -12.37 17.84
C VAL A 247 8.34 -12.58 18.96
N LEU A 248 9.53 -13.06 18.61
CA LEU A 248 10.60 -13.33 19.57
C LEU A 248 11.22 -12.06 20.16
N LEU A 249 11.30 -10.99 19.37
CA LEU A 249 11.92 -9.74 19.78
C LEU A 249 10.92 -8.73 20.37
N ALA A 250 9.60 -8.92 20.19
CA ALA A 250 8.57 -7.98 20.64
C ALA A 250 8.69 -7.65 22.13
N SER A 251 8.80 -8.67 22.99
CA SER A 251 8.94 -8.50 24.44
C SER A 251 10.24 -7.78 24.80
N ARG A 252 11.37 -8.16 24.20
CA ARG A 252 12.69 -7.56 24.43
C ARG A 252 12.77 -6.11 23.95
N LEU A 253 12.00 -5.78 22.90
CA LEU A 253 11.98 -4.45 22.30
C LEU A 253 10.97 -3.51 22.98
N GLY A 254 10.13 -4.04 23.90
CA GLY A 254 9.04 -3.29 24.53
C GLY A 254 7.99 -2.87 23.49
N LEU A 255 7.75 -3.73 22.49
CA LEU A 255 6.74 -3.50 21.46
C LEU A 255 5.38 -3.91 21.97
N GLY A 256 4.42 -2.99 21.91
CA GLY A 256 3.01 -3.32 22.14
C GLY A 256 2.48 -4.23 21.03
N ALA A 257 1.39 -4.96 21.31
CA ALA A 257 0.77 -5.86 20.33
C ALA A 257 0.41 -5.16 19.01
N HIS A 258 0.07 -3.86 19.07
CA HIS A 258 -0.18 -3.04 17.90
C HIS A 258 1.12 -2.78 17.11
N SER A 259 2.16 -2.23 17.74
CA SER A 259 3.46 -1.97 17.08
C SER A 259 4.09 -3.23 16.46
N SER A 260 4.01 -4.37 17.14
CA SER A 260 4.50 -5.64 16.60
C SER A 260 3.77 -6.04 15.32
N ARG A 261 2.44 -5.88 15.30
CA ARG A 261 1.65 -6.13 14.08
C ARG A 261 2.08 -5.19 12.97
N VAL A 262 2.21 -3.89 13.25
CA VAL A 262 2.64 -2.90 12.26
C VAL A 262 3.98 -3.27 11.60
N LEU A 263 4.94 -3.77 12.39
CA LEU A 263 6.26 -4.19 11.90
C LEU A 263 6.22 -5.44 11.02
N VAL A 264 5.40 -6.42 11.36
CA VAL A 264 5.21 -7.62 10.51
C VAL A 264 4.73 -7.22 9.12
N ILE A 265 3.80 -6.27 9.03
CA ILE A 265 3.23 -5.81 7.76
C ILE A 265 4.27 -5.07 6.95
N ALA A 266 5.04 -4.19 7.59
CA ALA A 266 6.06 -3.44 6.90
C ALA A 266 7.10 -4.39 6.32
N ALA A 267 7.51 -5.41 7.08
CA ALA A 267 8.36 -6.47 6.58
C ALA A 267 7.70 -7.20 5.39
N PHE A 268 6.43 -7.57 5.50
CA PHE A 268 5.69 -8.21 4.41
C PHE A 268 5.63 -7.32 3.16
N ALA A 269 5.21 -6.06 3.31
CA ALA A 269 5.07 -5.10 2.23
C ALA A 269 6.39 -4.84 1.52
N PHE A 270 7.48 -4.59 2.25
CA PHE A 270 8.78 -4.31 1.63
C PHE A 270 9.38 -5.54 0.96
N LEU A 271 9.28 -6.72 1.58
CA LEU A 271 9.78 -7.97 0.99
C LEU A 271 8.93 -8.37 -0.23
N GLY A 272 7.61 -8.20 -0.14
CA GLY A 272 6.66 -8.52 -1.20
C GLY A 272 6.77 -7.62 -2.42
N THR A 273 7.15 -6.35 -2.29
CA THR A 273 7.26 -5.43 -3.43
C THR A 273 8.68 -5.25 -3.96
N GLY A 274 9.69 -5.20 -3.08
CA GLY A 274 11.08 -4.90 -3.43
C GLY A 274 12.07 -6.05 -3.19
N GLY A 275 11.60 -7.20 -2.72
CA GLY A 275 12.46 -8.30 -2.30
C GLY A 275 13.41 -7.90 -1.16
N LEU A 276 14.51 -8.64 -1.02
CA LEU A 276 15.55 -8.31 -0.05
C LEU A 276 16.18 -6.94 -0.33
N TYR A 277 16.43 -6.63 -1.60
CA TYR A 277 17.05 -5.38 -2.04
C TYR A 277 16.30 -4.14 -1.55
N GLY A 278 14.97 -4.12 -1.71
CA GLY A 278 14.13 -3.02 -1.25
C GLY A 278 13.85 -3.02 0.26
N THR A 279 14.14 -4.11 0.97
CA THR A 279 13.79 -4.27 2.40
C THR A 279 14.92 -3.93 3.36
N VAL A 280 16.18 -4.11 2.96
CA VAL A 280 17.35 -3.96 3.86
C VAL A 280 17.36 -2.59 4.54
N LEU A 281 17.25 -1.50 3.78
CA LEU A 281 17.28 -0.15 4.35
C LEU A 281 16.05 0.17 5.21
N PRO A 282 14.80 -0.11 4.78
CA PRO A 282 13.64 0.05 5.66
C PRO A 282 13.75 -0.72 6.99
N ALA A 283 14.30 -1.93 6.96
CA ALA A 283 14.53 -2.72 8.18
C ALA A 283 15.53 -2.03 9.12
N PHE A 284 16.62 -1.47 8.59
CA PHE A 284 17.56 -0.67 9.39
C PHE A 284 16.92 0.62 9.92
N VAL A 285 16.07 1.30 9.15
CA VAL A 285 15.33 2.49 9.61
C VAL A 285 14.42 2.14 10.78
N VAL A 286 13.69 1.03 10.67
CA VAL A 286 12.87 0.49 11.76
C VAL A 286 13.73 0.24 13.00
N ALA A 287 14.86 -0.46 12.87
CA ALA A 287 15.76 -0.72 13.99
C ALA A 287 16.28 0.60 14.62
N ALA A 288 16.72 1.55 13.79
CA ALA A 288 17.19 2.86 14.24
C ALA A 288 16.09 3.67 14.93
N HIS A 289 14.84 3.58 14.48
CA HIS A 289 13.68 4.17 15.15
C HIS A 289 13.43 3.55 16.53
N LEU A 290 13.51 2.22 16.66
CA LEU A 290 13.36 1.53 17.94
C LEU A 290 14.44 1.92 18.96
N VAL A 291 15.65 2.24 18.49
CA VAL A 291 16.71 2.81 19.32
C VAL A 291 16.44 4.28 19.65
N ALA A 292 16.07 5.08 18.63
CA ALA A 292 15.82 6.51 18.78
C ALA A 292 14.63 6.81 19.73
N ARG A 293 13.57 5.99 19.74
CA ARG A 293 12.43 6.18 20.64
C ARG A 293 12.80 5.98 22.11
N ARG A 294 13.77 5.10 22.42
CA ARG A 294 14.29 4.87 23.78
C ARG A 294 15.12 6.05 24.27
N ARG A 295 15.89 6.68 23.38
CA ARG A 295 16.80 7.78 23.74
C ARG A 295 16.16 9.16 23.62
N ARG A 296 15.18 9.33 22.73
CA ARG A 296 14.48 10.58 22.45
C ARG A 296 13.00 10.33 22.14
N ARG A 297 12.15 10.48 23.16
CA ARG A 297 10.69 10.36 23.03
C ARG A 297 10.15 11.30 21.95
N CYS A 298 9.28 10.76 21.09
CA CYS A 298 8.48 11.55 20.15
C CYS A 298 7.18 11.96 20.86
N ARG A 299 6.71 13.19 20.63
CA ARG A 299 5.44 13.74 21.14
C ARG A 299 4.25 13.42 20.21
N GLY A 300 4.47 12.63 19.15
CA GLY A 300 3.38 12.13 18.29
C GLY A 300 2.52 11.11 19.02
N ALA A 301 1.25 11.00 18.63
CA ALA A 301 0.31 10.05 19.24
C ALA A 301 0.73 8.59 18.97
N HIS A 302 1.14 8.28 17.73
CA HIS A 302 1.48 6.93 17.30
C HIS A 302 2.77 6.91 16.46
N PRO A 303 3.95 7.12 17.07
CA PRO A 303 5.20 7.32 16.33
C PRO A 303 5.66 6.07 15.55
N ASP A 304 5.28 4.86 15.99
CA ASP A 304 5.56 3.62 15.25
C ASP A 304 4.71 3.54 13.97
N LEU A 305 3.43 3.94 14.05
CA LEU A 305 2.55 4.03 12.89
C LEU A 305 2.99 5.12 11.91
N ASP A 306 3.36 6.30 12.43
CA ASP A 306 3.85 7.41 11.62
C ASP A 306 5.05 6.96 10.76
N LEU A 307 5.97 6.20 11.34
CA LEU A 307 7.12 5.66 10.60
C LEU A 307 6.69 4.78 9.44
N ILE A 308 5.80 3.83 9.71
CA ILE A 308 5.48 2.76 8.78
C ILE A 308 4.61 3.32 7.65
N ALA A 309 3.63 4.15 7.99
CA ALA A 309 2.86 4.93 7.03
C ALA A 309 3.77 5.81 6.15
N THR A 310 4.79 6.44 6.74
CA THR A 310 5.76 7.24 5.99
C THR A 310 6.57 6.37 5.02
N LEU A 311 7.15 5.25 5.47
CA LEU A 311 7.94 4.37 4.61
C LEU A 311 7.09 3.79 3.47
N SER A 312 5.85 3.39 3.75
CA SER A 312 4.91 2.92 2.73
C SER A 312 4.53 4.01 1.74
N ALA A 313 4.22 5.22 2.21
CA ALA A 313 3.90 6.36 1.34
C ALA A 313 5.11 6.77 0.49
N THR A 314 6.31 6.82 1.06
CA THR A 314 7.56 7.08 0.33
C THR A 314 7.82 6.02 -0.72
N GLY A 315 7.62 4.73 -0.40
CA GLY A 315 7.73 3.64 -1.37
C GLY A 315 6.74 3.79 -2.53
N LEU A 316 5.48 4.09 -2.23
CA LEU A 316 4.45 4.30 -3.25
C LEU A 316 4.76 5.51 -4.15
N ILE A 317 5.22 6.63 -3.57
CA ILE A 317 5.61 7.82 -4.34
C ILE A 317 6.75 7.47 -5.30
N TRP A 318 7.80 6.80 -4.83
CA TRP A 318 8.92 6.44 -5.68
C TRP A 318 8.58 5.39 -6.73
N TYR A 319 7.70 4.43 -6.39
CA TYR A 319 7.16 3.49 -7.36
C TYR A 319 6.42 4.21 -8.49
N LEU A 320 5.52 5.14 -8.14
CA LEU A 320 4.79 5.96 -9.12
C LEU A 320 5.74 6.77 -10.00
N VAL A 321 6.70 7.45 -9.39
CA VAL A 321 7.72 8.23 -10.11
C VAL A 321 8.45 7.34 -11.11
N GLY A 322 8.98 6.20 -10.66
CA GLY A 322 9.76 5.27 -11.51
C GLY A 322 8.99 4.54 -12.60
N GLU A 323 7.67 4.38 -12.47
CA GLU A 323 6.79 3.84 -13.53
C GLU A 323 6.38 4.92 -14.53
N THR A 324 6.11 6.15 -14.06
CA THR A 324 5.67 7.24 -14.95
C THR A 324 6.77 7.74 -15.89
N VAL A 325 8.03 7.57 -15.50
CA VAL A 325 9.19 8.03 -16.24
C VAL A 325 10.23 6.91 -16.21
N THR A 326 10.36 6.18 -17.33
CA THR A 326 11.50 5.29 -17.53
C THR A 326 12.75 6.17 -17.52
N PRO A 327 13.69 6.01 -16.56
CA PRO A 327 14.07 4.74 -15.94
C PRO A 327 13.70 4.56 -14.45
N SER A 328 13.89 3.34 -13.93
CA SER A 328 13.50 2.91 -12.57
C SER A 328 14.05 3.79 -11.44
N ALA A 329 13.20 4.17 -10.49
CA ALA A 329 13.58 5.03 -9.37
C ALA A 329 14.01 4.28 -8.08
N ILE A 330 14.27 2.97 -8.15
CA ILE A 330 14.52 2.13 -6.96
C ILE A 330 15.76 2.58 -6.14
N ASN A 331 16.81 3.06 -6.80
CA ASN A 331 18.02 3.53 -6.11
C ASN A 331 17.82 4.88 -5.43
N LEU A 332 16.90 5.70 -5.92
CA LEU A 332 16.54 6.99 -5.32
C LEU A 332 15.58 6.81 -4.14
N TYR A 333 14.69 5.82 -4.23
CA TYR A 333 13.96 5.31 -3.07
C TYR A 333 14.94 4.87 -1.98
N ASN A 334 15.89 3.99 -2.30
CA ASN A 334 16.89 3.52 -1.35
C ASN A 334 17.71 4.68 -0.77
N LEU A 335 18.04 5.71 -1.57
CA LEU A 335 18.75 6.88 -1.05
C LEU A 335 17.89 7.69 -0.07
N THR A 336 16.61 7.88 -0.37
CA THR A 336 15.65 8.52 0.54
C THR A 336 15.59 7.77 1.88
N VAL A 337 15.50 6.44 1.84
CA VAL A 337 15.43 5.60 3.03
C VAL A 337 16.77 5.60 3.79
N ALA A 338 17.91 5.66 3.09
CA ALA A 338 19.23 5.84 3.71
C ALA A 338 19.33 7.20 4.44
N GLY A 339 18.80 8.28 3.86
CA GLY A 339 18.69 9.57 4.54
C GLY A 339 17.84 9.48 5.82
N MET A 340 16.69 8.79 5.77
CA MET A 340 15.88 8.53 6.96
C MET A 340 16.67 7.74 8.02
N LEU A 341 17.43 6.72 7.62
CA LEU A 341 18.27 5.92 8.52
C LEU A 341 19.29 6.79 9.25
N LEU A 342 20.05 7.61 8.50
CA LEU A 342 20.99 8.55 9.10
C LEU A 342 20.30 9.49 10.10
N GLY A 343 19.12 10.00 9.73
CA GLY A 343 18.37 10.89 10.61
C GLY A 343 17.97 10.25 11.93
N TYR A 344 17.49 9.00 11.91
CA TYR A 344 17.17 8.27 13.13
C TYR A 344 18.40 7.95 13.98
N LEU A 345 19.52 7.57 13.36
CA LEU A 345 20.78 7.28 14.07
C LEU A 345 21.30 8.54 14.78
N LEU A 346 21.30 9.69 14.12
CA LEU A 346 21.76 10.97 14.71
C LEU A 346 20.83 11.46 15.82
N LEU A 347 19.51 11.28 15.68
CA LEU A 347 18.56 11.58 16.75
C LEU A 347 18.76 10.69 17.97
N ALA A 348 19.27 9.47 17.78
CA ALA A 348 19.55 8.52 18.86
C ALA A 348 20.87 8.84 19.59
N THR A 349 21.92 9.28 18.89
CA THR A 349 23.24 9.54 19.51
C THR A 349 23.35 10.88 20.21
N ARG A 350 22.65 11.92 19.74
CA ARG A 350 22.66 13.29 20.30
C ARG A 350 24.03 14.00 20.32
N THR A 351 25.04 13.45 19.65
CA THR A 351 26.42 13.97 19.68
C THR A 351 26.90 14.34 18.28
N ARG A 352 27.39 15.58 18.11
CA ARG A 352 27.87 16.10 16.81
C ARG A 352 29.03 15.29 16.21
N TRP A 353 29.91 14.74 17.06
CA TRP A 353 31.02 13.89 16.62
C TRP A 353 30.58 12.61 15.91
N THR A 354 29.34 12.16 16.11
CA THR A 354 28.81 10.97 15.42
C THR A 354 28.31 11.26 14.00
N VAL A 355 28.20 12.53 13.59
CA VAL A 355 27.69 12.92 12.26
C VAL A 355 28.52 12.33 11.14
N LEU A 356 29.84 12.55 11.19
CA LEU A 356 30.76 12.07 10.16
C LEU A 356 30.83 10.54 10.06
N PRO A 357 31.06 9.78 11.16
CA PRO A 357 31.16 8.32 11.08
C PRO A 357 29.83 7.67 10.70
N LEU A 358 28.68 8.15 11.21
CA LEU A 358 27.38 7.61 10.83
C LEU A 358 27.02 7.95 9.37
N GLY A 359 27.34 9.17 8.92
CA GLY A 359 27.16 9.56 7.52
C GLY A 359 27.97 8.67 6.59
N ALA A 360 29.25 8.44 6.90
CA ALA A 360 30.12 7.55 6.13
C ALA A 360 29.62 6.09 6.13
N ALA A 361 29.18 5.57 7.28
CA ALA A 361 28.65 4.21 7.39
C ALA A 361 27.36 4.02 6.58
N VAL A 362 26.42 4.97 6.64
CA VAL A 362 25.18 4.93 5.86
C VAL A 362 25.46 5.07 4.36
N LEU A 363 26.40 5.94 3.97
CA LEU A 363 26.83 6.08 2.58
C LEU A 363 27.46 4.78 2.06
N ALA A 364 28.36 4.17 2.82
CA ALA A 364 29.00 2.91 2.46
C ALA A 364 27.97 1.78 2.31
N LEU A 365 27.03 1.66 3.27
CA LEU A 365 25.92 0.69 3.19
C LEU A 365 25.08 0.90 1.92
N PHE A 366 24.74 2.15 1.61
CA PHE A 366 23.97 2.49 0.42
C PHE A 366 24.70 2.15 -0.88
N LEU A 367 25.98 2.50 -0.98
CA LEU A 367 26.80 2.21 -2.17
C LEU A 367 27.04 0.70 -2.35
N LEU A 368 27.26 -0.03 -1.26
CA LEU A 368 27.34 -1.49 -1.29
C LEU A 368 26.03 -2.10 -1.80
N LEU A 369 24.89 -1.61 -1.31
CA LEU A 369 23.57 -2.05 -1.77
C LEU A 369 23.44 -1.83 -3.28
N ILE A 370 23.75 -0.64 -3.81
CA ILE A 370 23.74 -0.37 -5.26
C ILE A 370 24.66 -1.32 -6.04
N ALA A 371 25.84 -1.64 -5.51
CA ALA A 371 26.80 -2.51 -6.18
C ALA A 371 26.25 -3.93 -6.38
N ILE A 372 25.58 -4.49 -5.37
CA ILE A 372 24.92 -5.81 -5.43
C ILE A 372 23.49 -5.76 -5.98
N GLY A 373 22.97 -4.56 -6.21
CA GLY A 373 21.61 -4.29 -6.67
C GLY A 373 21.39 -4.52 -8.16
N PRO A 374 20.13 -4.42 -8.61
CA PRO A 374 19.77 -4.63 -10.01
C PRO A 374 20.42 -3.58 -10.93
N ALA A 375 20.91 -4.04 -12.08
CA ALA A 375 21.57 -3.18 -13.07
C ALA A 375 20.66 -2.07 -13.60
N TYR A 376 19.36 -2.34 -13.77
CA TYR A 376 18.38 -1.36 -14.27
C TYR A 376 18.19 -0.14 -13.34
N GLY A 377 18.59 -0.23 -12.07
CA GLY A 377 18.56 0.92 -11.15
C GLY A 377 19.79 1.84 -11.28
N ARG A 378 20.83 1.43 -12.01
CA ARG A 378 22.14 2.11 -12.06
C ARG A 378 22.27 3.01 -13.29
N TRP A 379 21.40 4.01 -13.38
CA TRP A 379 21.40 4.97 -14.50
C TRP A 379 21.68 6.42 -14.07
N ILE A 380 21.48 6.76 -12.80
CA ILE A 380 21.78 8.10 -12.27
C ILE A 380 23.28 8.37 -12.33
N ALA A 381 23.67 9.38 -13.12
CA ALA A 381 25.04 9.86 -13.20
C ALA A 381 25.44 10.57 -11.90
N GLY A 382 26.68 10.35 -11.45
CA GLY A 382 27.21 11.00 -10.24
C GLY A 382 26.57 10.52 -8.93
N MET A 383 26.01 9.30 -8.90
CA MET A 383 25.29 8.77 -7.74
C MET A 383 26.02 8.90 -6.39
N PRO A 384 27.35 8.67 -6.27
CA PRO A 384 28.06 8.87 -5.01
C PRO A 384 28.02 10.32 -4.49
N ALA A 385 28.16 11.30 -5.39
CA ALA A 385 28.11 12.73 -5.03
C ALA A 385 26.70 13.15 -4.61
N ILE A 386 25.67 12.70 -5.34
CA ILE A 386 24.25 12.92 -5.02
C ILE A 386 23.92 12.31 -3.65
N ALA A 387 24.36 11.07 -3.40
CA ALA A 387 24.15 10.41 -2.13
C ALA A 387 24.81 11.15 -0.98
N THR A 388 26.05 11.61 -1.16
CA THR A 388 26.77 12.42 -0.17
C THR A 388 26.02 13.72 0.11
N GLY A 389 25.58 14.45 -0.93
CA GLY A 389 24.80 15.68 -0.77
C GLY A 389 23.48 15.47 -0.03
N SER A 390 22.76 14.38 -0.32
CA SER A 390 21.53 13.99 0.36
C SER A 390 21.76 13.75 1.86
N LEU A 391 22.78 12.96 2.21
CA LEU A 391 23.11 12.66 3.61
C LEU A 391 23.60 13.89 4.37
N VAL A 392 24.37 14.78 3.72
CA VAL A 392 24.79 16.06 4.30
C VAL A 392 23.58 16.95 4.59
N LEU A 393 22.64 17.08 3.65
CA LEU A 393 21.40 17.86 3.86
C LEU A 393 20.63 17.36 5.09
N VAL A 394 20.44 16.04 5.22
CA VAL A 394 19.78 15.45 6.39
C VAL A 394 20.53 15.79 7.69
N ALA A 395 21.85 15.64 7.70
CA ALA A 395 22.68 15.96 8.86
C ALA A 395 22.57 17.45 9.26
N LEU A 396 22.57 18.37 8.29
CA LEU A 396 22.43 19.81 8.53
C LEU A 396 21.05 20.16 9.15
N CYS A 397 19.97 19.56 8.65
CA CYS A 397 18.64 19.84 9.21
C CYS A 397 18.49 19.38 10.67
N LEU A 398 19.29 18.41 11.11
CA LEU A 398 19.24 17.87 12.47
C LEU A 398 19.91 18.78 13.52
N PHE A 399 20.58 19.85 13.11
CA PHE A 399 20.97 20.92 14.04
C PHE A 399 19.75 21.56 14.73
N ARG A 400 18.57 21.54 14.10
CA ARG A 400 17.29 21.93 14.73
C ARG A 400 16.54 20.71 15.25
N ALA A 401 17.19 19.96 16.12
CA ALA A 401 16.75 18.63 16.52
C ALA A 401 15.32 18.62 17.13
N THR A 402 14.91 19.69 17.83
CA THR A 402 13.56 19.86 18.42
C THR A 402 12.43 19.85 17.38
N TRP A 403 12.73 20.19 16.12
CA TRP A 403 11.80 20.08 15.01
C TRP A 403 11.42 18.62 14.72
N PHE A 404 12.15 17.63 15.24
CA PHE A 404 11.83 16.20 15.06
C PHE A 404 11.14 15.57 16.28
N ASP A 405 10.70 16.40 17.24
CA ASP A 405 9.96 15.91 18.41
C ASP A 405 8.49 15.63 18.09
N ARG A 406 7.96 16.12 16.96
CA ARG A 406 6.63 15.78 16.44
C ARG A 406 6.73 15.53 14.94
N TRP A 407 5.92 14.60 14.41
CA TRP A 407 5.93 14.26 12.97
C TRP A 407 7.32 13.87 12.46
N ARG A 408 8.07 13.12 13.28
CA ARG A 408 9.49 12.79 13.03
C ARG A 408 9.70 12.10 11.69
N ALA A 409 8.96 11.01 11.45
CA ALA A 409 9.09 10.22 10.23
C ALA A 409 8.79 11.03 8.96
N PRO A 410 7.62 11.69 8.81
CA PRO A 410 7.30 12.42 7.59
C PRO A 410 8.24 13.61 7.36
N ARG A 411 8.73 14.27 8.42
CA ARG A 411 9.75 15.34 8.29
C ARG A 411 11.07 14.80 7.77
N LEU A 412 11.54 13.68 8.33
CA LEU A 412 12.77 13.03 7.85
C LEU A 412 12.63 12.58 6.39
N ALA A 413 11.51 11.95 6.03
CA ALA A 413 11.26 11.54 4.65
C ALA A 413 11.22 12.74 3.69
N ALA A 414 10.56 13.84 4.06
CA ALA A 414 10.51 15.04 3.21
C ALA A 414 11.90 15.62 2.91
N ILE A 415 12.77 15.71 3.93
CA ILE A 415 14.14 16.20 3.78
C ILE A 415 14.98 15.22 2.97
N ALA A 416 14.90 13.93 3.32
CA ALA A 416 15.67 12.87 2.66
C ALA A 416 15.29 12.69 1.18
N SER A 417 14.03 12.97 0.82
CA SER A 417 13.54 12.93 -0.56
C SER A 417 13.96 14.13 -1.41
N ALA A 418 14.35 15.26 -0.80
CA ALA A 418 14.59 16.50 -1.55
C ALA A 418 15.70 16.35 -2.60
N VAL A 419 16.90 15.91 -2.20
CA VAL A 419 18.03 15.73 -3.13
C VAL A 419 17.78 14.62 -4.15
N PRO A 420 17.30 13.41 -3.78
CA PRO A 420 16.99 12.37 -4.75
C PRO A 420 15.92 12.78 -5.77
N MET A 421 14.88 13.51 -5.36
CA MET A 421 13.83 13.98 -6.26
C MET A 421 14.37 15.02 -7.24
N THR A 422 15.19 15.98 -6.77
CA THR A 422 15.85 16.95 -7.66
C THR A 422 16.78 16.25 -8.65
N ALA A 423 17.56 15.26 -8.18
CA ALA A 423 18.44 14.48 -9.05
C ALA A 423 17.65 13.74 -10.14
N TYR A 424 16.54 13.10 -9.76
CA TYR A 424 15.64 12.44 -10.70
C TYR A 424 15.16 13.40 -11.77
N LEU A 425 14.48 14.48 -11.37
CA LEU A 425 13.91 15.45 -12.30
C LEU A 425 14.97 16.07 -13.21
N SER A 426 16.16 16.36 -12.66
CA SER A 426 17.26 16.94 -13.45
C SER A 426 17.76 16.00 -14.54
N GLN A 427 17.84 14.69 -14.26
CA GLN A 427 18.42 13.71 -15.19
C GLN A 427 17.39 12.98 -16.05
N THR A 428 16.08 13.12 -15.78
CA THR A 428 15.04 12.55 -16.64
C THR A 428 14.32 13.59 -17.50
N VAL A 429 14.27 14.86 -17.07
CA VAL A 429 13.56 15.92 -17.79
C VAL A 429 14.52 16.78 -18.60
N PHE A 430 15.75 16.98 -18.13
CA PHE A 430 16.71 17.89 -18.72
C PHE A 430 18.02 17.23 -19.20
N GLY A 431 18.19 15.93 -18.94
CA GLY A 431 19.30 15.11 -19.44
C GLY A 431 18.77 14.10 -20.44
#